data_AF-A0A4Y8C734-F1
#
_entry.id   AF-A0A4Y8C734-F1
#
_cell.length_a   1.000
_cell.length_b   1.000
_cell.length_c   1.000
_cell.angle_alpha   90.00
_cell.angle_beta   90.00
_cell.angle_gamma   90.00
#
_symmetry.space_group_name_H-M   'P 1'
#
loop_
_entity.id
_entity.type
_entity.pdbx_description
1 polymer ?
#
loop_
_entity_poly.entity_id
_entity_poly.type
_entity_poly.pdbx_seq_one_letter_code
_entity_poly.pdbx_strand_id
1 'polypeptide(L)'
;ILEFFLALPAFLLMMFFQSMITSDVFLMIFLIALIHWCFIARIIESELKRLENLDFYKANIVLGRTKFRAFFKDLIPALKTLIF
;
A
#
# COMPACT_ATOMS: atom_id res chain seq x y z
N ILE A 1 10.18 5.68 5.21
CA ILE A 1 9.26 6.76 4.75
C ILE A 1 7.82 6.47 5.15
N LEU A 2 7.24 5.31 4.79
CA LEU A 2 5.83 4.98 5.12
C LEU A 2 5.55 5.05 6.63
N GLU A 3 6.40 4.42 7.44
CA GLU A 3 6.26 4.42 8.91
C GLU A 3 6.30 5.83 9.53
N PHE A 4 7.04 6.77 8.94
CA PHE A 4 7.08 8.17 9.39
C PHE A 4 5.76 8.90 9.12
N PHE A 5 5.13 8.64 7.97
CA PHE A 5 3.83 9.19 7.63
C PHE A 5 2.69 8.57 8.47
N LEU A 6 2.79 7.28 8.81
CA LEU A 6 1.83 6.58 9.68
C LEU A 6 1.97 6.99 11.16
N ALA A 7 3.15 7.41 11.59
CA ALA A 7 3.40 7.90 12.95
C ALA A 7 2.75 9.27 13.22
N LEU A 8 2.51 10.07 12.17
CA LEU A 8 1.76 11.30 12.28
C LEU A 8 0.26 10.99 12.36
N PRO A 9 -0.44 11.41 13.43
CA PRO A 9 -1.88 11.21 13.52
C PRO A 9 -2.58 11.91 12.36
N ALA A 10 -3.13 11.12 11.44
CA ALA A 10 -3.79 11.59 10.22
C ALA A 10 -4.86 12.66 10.50
N PHE A 11 -5.62 12.48 11.58
CA PHE A 11 -6.63 13.43 12.02
C PHE A 11 -6.04 14.79 12.40
N LEU A 12 -4.85 14.81 13.00
CA LEU A 12 -4.17 16.03 13.43
C LEU A 12 -3.66 16.83 12.23
N LEU A 13 -3.12 16.14 11.22
CA LEU A 13 -2.80 16.75 9.93
C LEU A 13 -4.05 17.30 9.23
N MET A 14 -5.13 16.53 9.20
CA MET A 14 -6.40 16.99 8.61
C MET A 14 -6.92 18.26 9.27
N MET A 15 -6.98 18.31 10.61
CA MET A 15 -7.40 19.49 11.36
C MET A 15 -6.48 20.70 11.13
N PHE A 16 -5.16 20.47 11.11
CA PHE A 16 -4.18 21.53 10.86
C PHE A 16 -4.40 22.19 9.49
N PHE A 17 -4.52 21.39 8.43
CA PHE A 17 -4.73 21.92 7.08
C PHE A 17 -6.11 22.56 6.89
N GLN A 18 -7.16 21.99 7.51
CA GLN A 18 -8.51 22.60 7.50
C GLN A 18 -8.58 23.92 8.28
N SER A 19 -7.73 24.11 9.30
CA SER A 19 -7.70 25.35 10.07
C SER A 19 -7.04 26.52 9.32
N MET A 20 -6.17 26.24 8.34
CA MET A 20 -5.43 27.28 7.61
C MET A 20 -6.13 27.71 6.32
N ILE A 21 -6.99 26.86 5.73
CA ILE A 21 -7.63 27.10 4.44
C ILE A 21 -9.15 26.94 4.60
N THR A 22 -9.93 27.84 3.99
CA THR A 22 -11.41 27.73 4.00
C THR A 22 -11.80 26.35 3.47
N SER A 23 -12.61 25.61 4.24
CA SER A 23 -12.97 24.22 3.93
C SER A 23 -13.47 24.08 2.50
N ASP A 24 -12.63 23.46 1.67
CA ASP A 24 -12.93 23.08 0.30
C ASP A 24 -12.89 21.55 0.18
N VAL A 25 -13.89 21.00 -0.50
CA VAL A 25 -14.03 19.56 -0.76
C VAL A 25 -12.79 19.03 -1.49
N PHE A 26 -12.18 19.83 -2.36
CA PHE A 26 -10.95 19.45 -3.07
C PHE A 26 -9.78 19.21 -2.12
N LEU A 27 -9.63 20.04 -1.09
CA LEU A 27 -8.57 19.93 -0.09
C LEU A 27 -8.77 18.66 0.75
N MET A 28 -10.02 18.36 1.10
CA MET A 28 -10.38 17.13 1.81
C MET A 28 -10.03 15.89 0.99
N ILE A 29 -10.39 15.85 -0.29
CA ILE A 29 -10.07 14.73 -1.20
C ILE A 29 -8.56 14.55 -1.28
N PHE A 30 -7.80 15.64 -1.43
CA PHE A 30 -6.34 15.56 -1.53
C PHE A 30 -5.70 15.01 -0.25
N LEU A 31 -6.14 15.47 0.93
CA LEU A 31 -5.65 14.98 2.22
C LEU A 31 -6.00 13.51 2.45
N ILE A 32 -7.24 13.12 2.17
CA ILE A 32 -7.70 11.73 2.26
C ILE A 32 -6.86 10.86 1.34
N ALA A 33 -6.64 11.26 0.08
CA ALA A 33 -5.83 10.50 -0.86
C ALA A 33 -4.38 10.32 -0.38
N LEU A 34 -3.74 11.38 0.12
CA LEU A 34 -2.38 11.34 0.65
C LEU A 34 -2.24 10.42 1.86
N ILE A 35 -3.23 10.42 2.75
CA ILE A 35 -3.22 9.62 3.97
C ILE A 35 -3.54 8.16 3.64
N HIS A 36 -4.60 7.90 2.87
CA HIS A 36 -5.03 6.55 2.52
C HIS A 36 -4.02 5.81 1.64
N TRP A 37 -3.28 6.51 0.79
CA TRP A 37 -2.19 5.92 0.00
C TRP A 37 -1.21 5.15 0.89
N CYS A 38 -0.78 5.76 2.00
CA CYS A 38 0.24 5.18 2.88
C CYS A 38 -0.30 3.90 3.56
N PHE A 39 -1.57 3.95 3.96
CA PHE A 39 -2.26 2.82 4.57
C PHE A 39 -2.40 1.65 3.60
N ILE A 40 -2.86 1.91 2.36
CA ILE A 40 -2.97 0.89 1.31
C ILE A 40 -1.59 0.31 0.96
N ALA A 41 -0.57 1.14 0.84
CA ALA A 41 0.79 0.71 0.54
C ALA A 41 1.34 -0.25 1.61
N ARG A 42 1.11 0.05 2.90
CA ARG A 42 1.52 -0.82 4.00
C ARG A 42 0.77 -2.17 3.99
N ILE A 43 -0.52 -2.16 3.67
CA ILE A 43 -1.30 -3.40 3.53
C ILE A 43 -0.70 -4.25 2.41
N ILE A 44 -0.47 -3.66 1.23
CA ILE A 44 0.13 -4.36 0.08
C ILE A 44 1.51 -4.90 0.45
N GLU A 45 2.36 -4.13 1.13
CA GLU A 45 3.69 -4.60 1.56
C GLU A 45 3.59 -5.79 2.52
N SER A 46 2.67 -5.74 3.49
CA SER A 46 2.45 -6.84 4.43
C SER A 46 2.00 -8.12 3.72
N GLU A 47 1.12 -7.97 2.74
CA GLU A 47 0.61 -9.08 1.95
C GLU A 47 1.66 -9.62 0.98
N LEU A 48 2.46 -8.74 0.38
CA LEU A 48 3.56 -9.11 -0.48
C LEU A 48 4.57 -9.98 0.27
N LYS A 49 4.96 -9.57 1.48
CA LYS A 49 5.83 -10.38 2.36
C LYS A 49 5.19 -11.72 2.71
N ARG A 50 3.87 -11.78 2.90
CA ARG A 50 3.15 -13.04 3.13
C ARG A 50 3.24 -13.95 1.91
N LEU A 51 2.95 -13.43 0.72
CA LEU A 51 2.96 -14.15 -0.54
C LEU A 51 4.37 -14.63 -0.95
N GLU A 52 5.40 -13.80 -0.72
CA GLU A 52 6.80 -14.19 -0.97
C GLU A 52 7.27 -15.34 -0.06
N ASN A 53 6.69 -15.45 1.14
CA ASN A 53 7.00 -16.53 2.06
C ASN A 53 6.33 -17.86 1.71
N LEU A 54 5.31 -17.84 0.84
CA LEU A 54 4.63 -19.06 0.40
C LEU A 54 5.57 -19.96 -0.42
N ASP A 55 5.46 -21.26 -0.16
CA ASP A 55 6.27 -22.27 -0.85
C ASP A 55 6.03 -22.28 -2.36
N PHE A 56 4.85 -21.85 -2.82
CA PHE A 56 4.54 -21.68 -4.25
C PHE A 56 5.45 -20.67 -4.95
N TYR A 57 5.76 -19.55 -4.29
CA TYR A 57 6.63 -18.53 -4.87
C TYR A 57 8.08 -19.00 -4.87
N LYS A 58 8.53 -19.62 -3.76
CA LYS A 58 9.87 -20.19 -3.64
C LYS A 58 10.11 -21.31 -4.65
N ALA A 59 9.15 -22.21 -4.85
CA ALA A 59 9.23 -23.27 -5.86
C ALA A 59 9.36 -22.70 -7.27
N ASN A 60 8.60 -21.66 -7.63
CA ASN A 60 8.70 -21.00 -8.94
C ASN A 60 10.09 -20.36 -9.18
N ILE A 61 10.71 -19.80 -8.15
CA ILE A 61 12.07 -19.24 -8.25
C ILE A 61 13.10 -20.35 -8.45
N VAL A 62 13.01 -21.46 -7.71
CA VAL A 62 13.91 -22.61 -7.82
C VAL A 62 13.81 -23.28 -9.19
N LEU A 63 12.62 -23.25 -9.81
CA LEU A 63 12.38 -23.72 -11.18
C LEU A 63 12.96 -22.81 -12.27
N GLY A 64 13.75 -21.79 -11.92
CA GLY A 64 14.47 -20.95 -12.87
C GLY A 64 13.67 -19.77 -13.43
N ARG A 65 12.50 -19.43 -12.87
CA ARG A 65 11.77 -18.22 -13.28
C ARG A 65 12.43 -16.95 -12.75
N THR A 66 12.52 -15.94 -13.61
CA THR A 66 12.99 -14.60 -13.23
C THR A 66 12.02 -13.94 -12.24
N LYS A 67 12.55 -13.33 -11.17
CA LYS A 67 11.76 -12.64 -10.12
C LYS A 67 10.68 -11.71 -10.67
N PHE A 68 11.00 -10.95 -11.73
CA PHE A 68 10.05 -10.03 -12.35
C PHE A 68 8.83 -10.73 -12.96
N ARG A 69 9.04 -11.87 -13.63
CA ARG A 69 7.95 -12.63 -14.27
C ARG A 69 7.08 -13.33 -13.23
N ALA A 70 7.69 -13.86 -12.16
CA ALA A 70 6.97 -14.44 -11.04
C ALA A 70 6.15 -13.37 -10.28
N PHE A 71 6.72 -12.18 -10.07
CA PHE A 71 6.03 -11.06 -9.44
C PHE A 71 4.74 -10.68 -10.18
N PHE A 72 4.83 -10.41 -11.49
CA PHE A 72 3.67 -9.96 -12.27
C PHE A 72 2.64 -11.06 -12.54
N LYS A 73 3.08 -12.30 -12.70
CA LYS A 73 2.19 -13.40 -13.12
C LYS A 73 1.61 -14.21 -11.97
N ASP A 74 2.33 -14.30 -10.86
CA ASP A 74 1.94 -15.14 -9.72
C ASP A 74 1.52 -14.26 -8.52
N LEU A 75 2.23 -13.15 -8.26
CA LEU A 75 2.03 -12.29 -7.07
C LEU A 75 0.92 -11.23 -7.26
N ILE A 76 0.92 -10.50 -8.38
CA ILE A 76 -0.11 -9.50 -8.68
C ILE A 76 -1.54 -10.09 -8.72
N PRO A 77 -1.82 -11.22 -9.38
CA PRO A 77 -3.17 -11.79 -9.34
C PRO A 77 -3.57 -12.26 -7.95
N ALA A 78 -2.63 -12.77 -7.15
CA ALA A 78 -2.91 -13.14 -5.75
C ALA A 78 -3.26 -11.90 -4.90
N LEU A 79 -2.58 -10.77 -5.12
CA LEU A 79 -2.94 -9.49 -4.49
C LEU A 79 -4.33 -9.00 -4.90
N LYS A 80 -4.73 -9.19 -6.16
CA LYS A 80 -6.08 -8.81 -6.63
C LYS A 80 -7.18 -9.56 -5.89
N THR A 81 -7.00 -10.86 -5.63
CA THR A 81 -7.96 -11.68 -4.87
C THR A 81 -8.11 -11.25 -3.41
N LEU A 82 -7.14 -10.53 -2.84
CA LEU A 82 -7.26 -10.04 -1.47
C LEU A 82 -7.96 -8.68 -1.38
N ILE A 83 -7.91 -7.90 -2.46
CA ILE A 83 -8.45 -6.53 -2.52
C ILE A 83 -9.90 -6.51 -3.00
N PHE A 84 -10.38 -7.57 -3.66
CA PHE A 84 -11.75 -7.78 -4.14
C PHE A 84 -12.39 -8.99 -3.46
#